data_AF-A0A2R7S5P4-F1
#
_entry.id   AF-A0A2R7S5P4-F1
#
_cell.length_a   1.000
_cell.length_b   1.000
_cell.length_c   1.000
_cell.angle_alpha   90.00
_cell.angle_beta   90.00
_cell.angle_gamma   90.00
#
_symmetry.space_group_name_H-M   'P 1'
#
loop_
_entity.id
_entity.type
_entity.pdbx_description
1 polymer ?
#
loop_
_entity_poly.entity_id
_entity_poly.type
_entity_poly.pdbx_seq_one_letter_code
_entity_poly.pdbx_strand_id
1 'polypeptide(L)'
;HVLPSYPLQTGEAWQAELSADGQTHSLRWPRGAQDAAWSQGVLANRLTATLTLPERPAGPLRLQLKASQRDLMFDGAELLPGACRP
;
A
#
# COMPACT_ATOMS: atom_id res chain seq x y z
N HIS A 1 2.78 -3.75 -1.90
CA HIS A 1 3.28 -3.55 -3.26
C HIS A 1 2.18 -3.85 -4.26
N VAL A 2 2.07 -3.03 -5.31
CA VAL A 2 1.10 -3.21 -6.40
C VAL A 2 1.80 -3.06 -7.74
N LEU A 3 1.24 -3.65 -8.78
CA LEU A 3 1.77 -3.47 -10.14
C LEU A 3 1.55 -2.02 -10.62
N PRO A 4 2.49 -1.44 -11.38
CA PRO A 4 2.36 -0.10 -11.95
C PRO A 4 1.43 -0.09 -13.19
N SER A 5 0.20 -0.58 -13.04
CA SER A 5 -0.83 -0.55 -14.09
C SER A 5 -1.61 0.77 -14.09
N TYR A 6 -2.21 1.12 -15.23
CA TYR A 6 -3.02 2.32 -15.35
C TYR A 6 -4.45 2.07 -14.83
N PRO A 7 -4.96 2.91 -13.92
CA PRO A 7 -6.38 2.88 -13.55
C PRO A 7 -7.27 3.22 -14.74
N LEU A 8 -8.52 2.79 -14.68
CA LEU A 8 -9.52 3.09 -15.72
C LEU A 8 -9.78 4.59 -15.86
N GLN A 9 -9.71 5.35 -14.77
CA GLN A 9 -9.81 6.81 -14.79
C GLN A 9 -8.42 7.43 -14.85
N THR A 10 -8.19 8.25 -15.87
CA THR A 10 -6.91 8.95 -16.07
C THR A 10 -6.57 9.84 -14.88
N GLY A 11 -5.38 9.65 -14.33
CA GLY A 11 -4.88 10.45 -13.19
C GLY A 11 -5.41 10.04 -11.82
N GLU A 12 -6.24 8.99 -11.75
CA GLU A 12 -6.66 8.43 -10.47
C GLU A 12 -5.47 7.76 -9.75
N ALA A 13 -5.43 7.85 -8.42
CA ALA A 13 -4.48 7.10 -7.61
C ALA A 13 -5.03 5.69 -7.36
N TRP A 14 -4.15 4.70 -7.26
CA TRP A 14 -4.56 3.40 -6.70
C TRP A 14 -4.83 3.54 -5.21
N GLN A 15 -5.86 2.85 -4.74
CA GLN A 15 -6.34 2.90 -3.37
C GLN A 15 -6.71 1.51 -2.86
N ALA A 16 -6.36 1.25 -1.60
CA ALA A 16 -6.75 0.06 -0.87
C ALA A 16 -7.01 0.40 0.59
N GLU A 17 -7.73 -0.48 1.28
CA GLU A 17 -7.97 -0.44 2.71
C GLU A 17 -7.19 -1.59 3.36
N LEU A 18 -6.36 -1.26 4.36
CA LEU A 18 -5.76 -2.24 5.26
C LEU A 18 -6.52 -2.19 6.59
N SER A 19 -7.13 -3.31 6.99
CA SER A 19 -7.59 -3.50 8.36
C SER A 19 -6.52 -4.21 9.18
N ALA A 20 -6.11 -3.61 10.30
CA ALA A 20 -5.22 -4.20 11.30
C ALA A 20 -6.02 -4.35 12.60
N ASP A 21 -6.32 -5.59 12.99
CA ASP A 21 -7.18 -5.90 14.14
C ASP A 21 -8.50 -5.12 14.20
N GLY A 22 -9.11 -4.89 13.03
CA GLY A 22 -10.37 -4.16 12.90
C GLY A 22 -10.21 -2.64 12.74
N GLN A 23 -9.03 -2.07 12.92
CA GLN A 23 -8.76 -0.66 12.59
C GLN A 23 -8.43 -0.51 11.10
N THR A 24 -9.16 0.35 10.40
CA THR A 24 -8.99 0.56 8.96
C THR A 24 -8.03 1.71 8.68
N HIS A 25 -7.08 1.48 7.78
CA HIS A 25 -6.10 2.43 7.29
C HIS A 25 -6.16 2.50 5.76
N SER A 26 -6.09 3.71 5.20
CA SER A 26 -6.04 3.89 3.75
C SER A 26 -4.61 3.76 3.23
N LEU A 27 -4.46 2.97 2.18
CA LEU A 27 -3.25 2.90 1.36
C LEU A 27 -3.52 3.60 0.04
N ARG A 28 -2.57 4.44 -0.39
CA ARG A 28 -2.68 5.19 -1.64
C ARG A 28 -1.36 5.18 -2.39
N TRP A 29 -1.41 4.94 -3.70
CA TRP A 29 -0.28 5.09 -4.61
C TRP A 29 -0.56 6.26 -5.55
N PRO A 30 0.04 7.43 -5.30
CA PRO A 30 -0.20 8.62 -6.09
C PRO A 30 0.07 8.40 -7.59
N ARG A 31 -0.75 9.04 -8.41
CA ARG A 31 -0.55 9.18 -9.85
C ARG A 31 -0.62 10.66 -10.18
N GLY A 32 0.52 11.24 -10.53
CA GLY A 32 0.61 12.61 -11.02
C GLY A 32 1.36 12.67 -12.34
N ALA A 33 1.19 13.77 -13.08
CA ALA A 33 2.10 14.11 -14.17
C ALA A 33 3.50 14.30 -13.58
N GLN A 34 4.50 13.57 -14.11
CA GLN A 34 5.88 13.56 -13.60
C GLN A 34 6.03 13.07 -12.14
N ASP A 35 5.11 12.24 -11.65
CA ASP A 35 5.27 11.64 -10.33
C ASP A 35 6.52 10.74 -10.29
N ALA A 36 7.48 11.10 -9.44
CA ALA A 36 8.76 10.42 -9.35
C ALA A 36 8.61 8.99 -8.81
N ALA A 37 7.71 8.77 -7.85
CA ALA A 37 7.46 7.46 -7.28
C ALA A 37 6.82 6.52 -8.32
N TRP A 38 5.90 7.04 -9.14
CA TRP A 38 5.36 6.33 -10.28
C TRP A 38 6.45 5.99 -11.30
N SER A 39 7.25 6.98 -11.70
CA SER A 39 8.28 6.79 -12.73
C SER A 39 9.29 5.72 -12.32
N GLN A 40 9.74 5.77 -11.06
CA GLN A 40 10.59 4.72 -10.49
C GLN A 40 9.86 3.38 -10.39
N GLY A 41 8.59 3.39 -10.00
CA GLY A 41 7.81 2.17 -9.89
C GLY A 41 7.56 1.48 -11.24
N VAL A 42 7.42 2.22 -12.33
CA VAL A 42 7.37 1.65 -13.69
C VAL A 42 8.70 0.98 -14.03
N LEU A 43 9.85 1.63 -13.75
CA LEU A 43 11.16 1.04 -13.99
C LEU A 43 11.40 -0.22 -13.14
N ALA A 44 10.92 -0.22 -11.91
CA ALA A 44 11.05 -1.34 -10.97
C ALA A 44 9.92 -2.40 -11.10
N ASN A 45 8.95 -2.20 -12.01
CA ASN A 45 7.72 -2.97 -12.09
C ASN A 45 6.95 -3.10 -10.76
N ARG A 46 7.05 -2.11 -9.87
CA ARG A 46 6.51 -2.16 -8.51
C ARG A 46 6.23 -0.78 -7.94
N LEU A 47 5.00 -0.56 -7.48
CA LEU A 47 4.63 0.58 -6.64
C LEU A 47 4.56 0.18 -5.16
N THR A 48 5.08 1.04 -4.30
CA THR A 48 5.15 0.81 -2.85
C THR A 48 4.41 1.92 -2.11
N ALA A 49 3.56 1.51 -1.17
CA ALA A 49 2.96 2.37 -0.16
C ALA A 49 3.29 1.73 1.18
N THR A 50 3.70 2.57 2.12
CA THR A 50 4.14 2.14 3.45
C THR A 50 3.18 2.71 4.48
N LEU A 51 2.83 1.89 5.46
CA LEU A 51 2.04 2.29 6.62
C LEU A 51 2.76 1.82 7.88
N THR A 52 2.88 2.71 8.85
CA THR A 52 3.34 2.35 10.20
C THR A 52 2.12 2.05 11.06
N LEU A 53 2.06 0.83 11.59
CA LEU A 53 1.03 0.46 12.56
C LEU A 53 1.44 0.97 13.96
N PRO A 54 0.48 1.42 14.79
CA PRO A 54 0.78 1.82 16.16
C PRO A 54 1.32 0.65 16.99
N GLU A 55 1.99 0.99 18.09
CA GLU A 55 2.44 0.00 19.07
C GLU A 55 1.24 -0.80 19.61
N ARG A 56 1.46 -2.09 19.81
CA ARG A 56 0.41 -3.06 20.15
C ARG A 56 0.92 -4.03 21.21
N PRO A 57 0.02 -4.59 22.04
CA PRO A 57 0.37 -5.70 22.91
C PRO A 57 0.92 -6.89 22.09
N ALA A 58 1.82 -7.66 22.71
CA ALA A 58 2.34 -8.89 22.12
C ALA A 58 1.18 -9.87 21.83
N GLY A 59 1.17 -10.44 20.63
CA GLY A 59 0.13 -11.36 20.19
C GLY A 59 -0.05 -11.40 18.68
N PRO A 60 -0.92 -12.27 18.17
CA PRO A 60 -1.18 -12.39 16.73
C PRO A 60 -1.77 -11.09 16.17
N LEU A 61 -1.21 -10.62 15.06
CA LEU A 61 -1.73 -9.50 14.28
C LEU A 61 -2.56 -10.05 13.11
N ARG A 62 -3.82 -9.62 13.00
CA ARG A 62 -4.66 -9.92 11.84
C ARG A 62 -4.64 -8.76 10.87
N LEU A 63 -4.10 -9.00 9.67
CA LEU A 63 -4.14 -8.07 8.55
C LEU A 63 -5.18 -8.53 7.53
N GLN A 64 -6.00 -7.60 7.08
CA GLN A 64 -6.91 -7.79 5.94
C GLN A 64 -6.70 -6.66 4.96
N LEU A 65 -6.43 -7.01 3.71
CA LEU A 65 -6.24 -6.03 2.64
C LEU A 65 -7.42 -6.13 1.68
N LYS A 66 -8.02 -4.99 1.38
CA LYS A 66 -9.16 -4.87 0.48
C LYS A 66 -8.82 -3.87 -0.61
N ALA A 67 -8.90 -4.30 -1.86
CA ALA A 67 -8.81 -3.39 -2.98
C ALA A 67 -10.03 -2.46 -3.00
N SER A 68 -9.81 -1.16 -3.09
CA SER A 68 -10.90 -0.19 -3.25
C SER A 68 -11.33 -0.05 -4.71
N GLN A 69 -10.53 -0.59 -5.64
CA GLN A 69 -10.74 -0.52 -7.09
C GLN A 69 -10.58 -1.90 -7.72
N ARG A 70 -11.37 -2.18 -8.75
CA ARG A 70 -11.49 -3.50 -9.40
C ARG A 70 -10.19 -4.04 -9.98
N ASP A 71 -9.39 -3.17 -10.60
CA ASP A 71 -8.22 -3.59 -11.39
C ASP A 71 -6.90 -3.39 -10.64
N LEU A 72 -6.97 -3.16 -9.32
CA LEU A 72 -5.79 -3.08 -8.47
C LEU A 72 -5.17 -4.47 -8.30
N MET A 73 -3.92 -4.62 -8.77
CA MET A 73 -3.20 -5.89 -8.69
C MET A 73 -2.14 -5.84 -7.59
N PHE A 74 -2.30 -6.68 -6.56
CA PHE A 74 -1.32 -6.83 -5.50
C PHE A 74 -0.16 -7.72 -5.97
N ASP A 75 1.05 -7.21 -5.81
CA ASP A 75 2.29 -7.93 -6.09
C ASP A 75 2.83 -8.63 -4.83
N GLY A 76 2.59 -8.04 -3.66
CA GLY A 76 3.00 -8.61 -2.38
C GLY A 76 3.00 -7.59 -1.25
N ALA A 77 3.35 -8.03 -0.06
CA ALA A 77 3.52 -7.17 1.11
C ALA A 77 4.70 -7.65 1.94
N GLU A 78 5.35 -6.71 2.62
CA GLU A 78 6.42 -6.98 3.57
C GLU A 78 6.00 -6.42 4.93
N LEU A 79 6.20 -7.20 5.98
CA LEU A 79 5.99 -6.77 7.36
C LEU A 79 7.34 -6.64 8.04
N LEU A 80 7.74 -5.40 8.29
CA LEU A 80 8.99 -5.10 8.98
C LEU A 80 8.70 -4.91 10.47
N PRO A 81 9.53 -5.46 11.37
CA PRO A 81 9.44 -5.10 12.78
C PRO A 81 9.66 -3.60 12.92
N GLY A 82 8.83 -2.95 13.75
CA GLY A 82 9.06 -1.55 14.10
C GLY A 82 10.45 -1.39 14.71
N ALA A 83 11.08 -0.24 14.51
CA ALA A 83 12.33 0.06 15.21
C ALA A 83 12.04 -0.06 16.71
N CYS A 84 12.59 -1.08 17.38
CA CYS A 84 12.59 -1.17 18.83
C CYS A 84 13.23 0.12 19.34
N ARG A 85 12.43 1.05 19.86
CA ARG A 85 12.99 2.18 20.59
C ARG A 85 13.24 1.71 22.03
N PRO A 86 14.45 1.90 22.57
CA PRO A 86 14.76 1.59 23.96
C PRO A 86 13.98 2.49 24.93
#